data_AF-A0A7V6ZEW0-F1
#
_entry.id   AF-A0A7V6ZEW0-F1
#
_cell.length_a   1.000
_cell.length_b   1.000
_cell.length_c   1.000
_cell.angle_alpha   90.00
_cell.angle_beta   90.00
_cell.angle_gamma   90.00
#
_symmetry.space_group_name_H-M   'P 1'
#
loop_
_entity.id
_entity.type
_entity.pdbx_description
1 polymer ?
#
loop_
_entity_poly.entity_id
_entity_poly.type
_entity_poly.pdbx_seq_one_letter_code
_entity_poly.pdbx_strand_id
1 'polypeptide(L)' 'MKSGNSHPYVELARRAVKYYFQTKKILNPGEAVTICPNPEMWNKRRGCFVSIKNLDGSLRGCIGTI' A
#
# COMPACT_ATOMS: atom_id res chain seq x y z
N MET A 1 -7.24 16.41 10.25
CA MET A 1 -6.01 16.24 9.45
C MET A 1 -5.00 15.47 10.27
N LYS A 2 -4.56 14.27 9.85
CA LYS A 2 -3.42 13.60 10.51
C LYS A 2 -2.16 13.89 9.70
N SER A 3 -1.41 14.89 10.16
CA SER A 3 0.00 15.10 9.81
C SER A 3 0.85 14.16 10.69
N GLY A 4 1.80 13.47 10.08
CA GLY A 4 2.71 12.52 10.73
C GLY A 4 3.04 11.39 9.77
N ASN A 5 4.34 11.09 9.59
CA ASN A 5 4.86 10.11 8.61
C ASN A 5 3.92 8.90 8.43
N SER A 6 3.46 8.69 7.20
CA SER A 6 2.61 7.56 6.86
C SER A 6 3.37 6.26 7.15
N HIS A 7 2.74 5.31 7.85
CA HIS A 7 3.34 3.99 8.13
C HIS A 7 3.86 3.36 6.82
N PRO A 8 5.03 2.68 6.81
CA PRO A 8 5.63 2.15 5.57
C PRO A 8 4.69 1.29 4.72
N TYR A 9 3.84 0.47 5.35
CA TYR A 9 2.82 -0.32 4.65
C TYR A 9 1.78 0.53 3.91
N VAL A 10 1.36 1.65 4.52
CA VAL A 10 0.40 2.57 3.93
C VAL A 10 1.04 3.35 2.80
N GLU A 11 2.32 3.73 2.95
CA GLU A 11 3.05 4.42 1.89
C GLU A 11 3.29 3.50 0.69
N LEU A 12 3.68 2.25 0.93
CA LEU A 12 3.79 1.25 -0.14
C LEU A 12 2.47 1.06 -0.88
N ALA A 13 1.36 0.86 -0.15
CA ALA A 13 0.04 0.71 -0.77
C ALA A 13 -0.35 1.94 -1.60
N ARG A 14 -0.13 3.15 -1.08
CA ARG A 14 -0.40 4.41 -1.78
C ARG A 14 0.45 4.54 -3.05
N ARG A 15 1.74 4.23 -2.96
CA ARG A 15 2.69 4.34 -4.08
C ARG A 15 2.35 3.35 -5.18
N ALA A 16 2.01 2.10 -4.84
CA ALA A 16 1.61 1.08 -5.79
C ALA A 16 0.35 1.48 -6.57
N VAL A 17 -0.69 1.95 -5.88
CA VAL A 17 -1.93 2.43 -6.51
C VAL A 17 -1.66 3.62 -7.43
N LYS A 18 -0.88 4.61 -6.97
CA LYS A 18 -0.53 5.80 -7.75
C LYS A 18 0.27 5.41 -9.01
N TYR A 19 1.26 4.53 -8.87
CA TYR A 19 2.09 4.09 -9.99
C TYR A 19 1.26 3.34 -11.05
N TYR A 20 0.40 2.42 -10.62
CA TYR A 20 -0.49 1.71 -11.54
C TYR A 20 -1.47 2.67 -12.22
N PHE A 21 -2.06 3.61 -11.48
CA PHE A 21 -2.97 4.58 -12.07
C PHE A 21 -2.31 5.40 -13.20
N GLN A 22 -1.08 5.85 -12.97
CA GLN A 22 -0.31 6.70 -13.90
C GLN A 22 0.27 5.93 -15.08
N THR A 23 0.77 4.71 -14.87
CA THR A 23 1.58 3.98 -15.86
C THR A 23 0.89 2.74 -16.42
N LYS A 24 -0.20 2.29 -15.79
CA LYS A 24 -0.86 0.99 -16.02
C LYS A 24 0.05 -0.23 -15.84
N LYS A 25 1.18 -0.07 -15.14
CA LYS A 25 2.15 -1.14 -14.82
C LYS A 25 2.15 -1.43 -13.32
N ILE A 26 2.54 -2.64 -12.95
CA ILE A 26 2.72 -3.04 -11.55
C ILE A 26 4.06 -2.49 -11.04
N LEU A 27 4.07 -1.95 -9.82
CA LEU A 27 5.28 -1.43 -9.18
C LEU A 27 6.33 -2.56 -9.03
N ASN A 28 7.58 -2.26 -9.36
CA ASN A 28 8.66 -3.24 -9.27
C ASN A 28 8.87 -3.69 -7.81
N PRO A 29 9.03 -5.01 -7.53
CA PRO A 29 9.27 -5.50 -6.16
C PRO A 29 10.51 -4.91 -5.48
N GLY A 30 11.58 -4.64 -6.22
CA GLY A 30 12.78 -3.98 -5.69
C GLY A 30 12.50 -2.56 -5.19
N GLU A 31 11.73 -1.77 -5.96
CA GLU A 31 11.26 -0.45 -5.50
C GLU A 31 10.30 -0.56 -4.31
N ALA A 32 9.48 -1.61 -4.28
CA ALA A 32 8.56 -1.83 -3.18
C ALA A 32 9.29 -2.09 -1.84
N VAL A 33 10.39 -2.86 -1.87
CA VAL A 33 11.24 -3.12 -0.71
C VAL A 33 11.94 -1.86 -0.20
N THR A 34 12.37 -0.95 -1.08
CA THR A 34 12.97 0.32 -0.63
C THR A 34 11.97 1.23 0.07
N ILE A 35 10.70 1.22 -0.35
CA ILE A 35 9.62 1.98 0.30
C ILE A 35 9.24 1.38 1.67
N CYS A 36 9.18 0.05 1.76
CA CYS A 36 8.89 -0.65 3.00
C CYS A 36 10.02 -1.64 3.34
N PRO A 37 11.09 -1.19 4.02
CA PRO A 37 12.26 -2.03 4.28
C PRO A 37 12.05 -3.07 5.39
N ASN A 38 10.87 -3.16 6.00
CA ASN A 38 10.61 -4.11 7.08
C ASN A 38 10.65 -5.57 6.58
N PRO A 39 11.62 -6.40 7.02
CA PRO A 39 11.75 -7.78 6.56
C PRO A 39 10.52 -8.65 6.88
N GLU A 40 9.77 -8.34 7.94
CA GLU A 40 8.57 -9.09 8.30
C GLU A 40 7.47 -9.04 7.23
N MET A 41 7.42 -7.97 6.42
CA MET A 41 6.47 -7.83 5.33
C MET A 41 6.78 -8.82 4.18
N TRP A 42 8.08 -9.05 3.93
CA TRP A 42 8.54 -9.78 2.74
C TRP A 42 8.86 -11.25 3.01
N ASN A 43 9.34 -11.58 4.21
CA ASN A 43 9.89 -12.90 4.50
C ASN A 43 8.85 -13.89 5.07
N LYS A 44 7.64 -13.43 5.38
CA LYS A 44 6.57 -14.26 5.95
C LYS A 44 5.32 -14.12 5.10
N ARG A 45 4.76 -15.25 4.63
CA ARG A 45 3.45 -15.26 3.99
C ARG A 45 2.37 -14.97 5.03
N ARG A 46 1.55 -13.95 4.78
CA ARG A 46 0.43 -13.53 5.61
C ARG A 46 -0.69 -12.99 4.72
N GLY A 47 -1.93 -13.09 5.19
CA GLY A 47 -3.04 -12.35 4.60
C GLY A 47 -2.82 -10.84 4.72
N CYS A 48 -3.27 -10.08 3.72
CA CYS A 48 -3.14 -8.64 3.68
C CYS A 48 -4.38 -8.03 3.02
N PHE A 49 -4.87 -6.94 3.60
CA PHE A 49 -6.00 -6.18 3.08
C PHE A 49 -5.62 -4.71 2.94
N VAL A 50 -6.04 -4.11 1.84
CA VAL A 50 -5.90 -2.67 1.58
C VAL A 50 -7.28 -2.09 1.41
N SER A 51 -7.59 -1.06 2.20
CA SER A 51 -8.82 -0.28 2.08
C SER A 51 -8.51 1.15 1.68
N ILE A 52 -9.34 1.69 0.78
CA ILE A 52 -9.27 3.09 0.34
C ILE A 52 -10.48 3.83 0.91
N LYS A 53 -10.15 4.86 1.69
CA LYS A 53 -10.99 5.91 2.26
C LYS A 53 -11.45 6.97 1.25
N ASN A 54 -12.72 7.34 1.14
CA ASN A 54 -13.04 8.71 0.70
C ASN A 54 -12.65 9.72 1.79
N LEU A 55 -12.57 11.02 1.45
CA LEU A 55 -12.18 12.06 2.42
C LEU A 55 -13.22 12.23 3.54
N ASP A 56 -14.48 11.92 3.27
CA ASP A 56 -15.58 11.87 4.25
C ASP A 56 -15.53 10.62 5.14
N GLY A 57 -14.55 9.72 4.93
CA GLY A 57 -14.37 8.48 5.67
C GLY A 57 -15.19 7.29 5.15
N SER A 58 -16.07 7.48 4.16
CA SER A 58 -16.83 6.38 3.55
C SER A 58 -15.93 5.42 2.78
N LEU A 59 -16.28 4.13 2.75
CA LEU A 59 -15.48 3.10 2.09
C LEU A 59 -15.56 3.25 0.56
N ARG A 60 -14.41 3.43 -0.09
CA ARG A 60 -14.32 3.45 -1.56
C ARG A 60 -14.00 2.08 -2.15
N GLY A 61 -13.29 1.23 -1.42
CA GLY A 61 -12.97 -0.13 -1.82
C GLY A 61 -12.07 -0.84 -0.80
N CYS A 62 -12.18 -2.16 -0.71
CA CYS A 62 -11.35 -3.01 0.13
C CYS A 62 -11.06 -4.32 -0.60
N ILE A 63 -9.78 -4.66 -0.80
CA ILE A 63 -9.35 -5.90 -1.45
C ILE A 63 -8.23 -6.50 -0.62
N GLY A 64 -8.17 -7.83 -0.55
CA GLY A 64 -7.10 -8.52 0.14
C GLY A 64 -7.02 -9.99 -0.20
N THR A 65 -6.01 -10.63 0.38
CA THR A 65 -5.78 -12.08 0.32
C THR A 65 -5.92 -12.65 1.72
N ILE A 66 -6.59 -13.81 1.82
CA ILE A 66 -6.70 -14.61 3.05
C ILE A 66 -5.45 -15.46 3.28
#